data_AF-A0AAV2IEC0-F1
#
_entry.id   AF-A0AAV2IEC0-F1
#
_cell.length_a   1.000
_cell.length_b   1.000
_cell.length_c   1.000
_cell.angle_alpha   90.00
_cell.angle_beta   90.00
_cell.angle_gamma   90.00
#
_symmetry.space_group_name_H-M   'P 1'
#
loop_
_entity.id
_entity.type
_entity.pdbx_description
1 polymer ?
#
loop_
_entity_poly.entity_id
_entity_poly.type
_entity_poly.pdbx_seq_one_letter_code
_entity_poly.pdbx_strand_id
1 'polypeptide(L)'
;VDETNILSCVSNFHTSSLALLSNLAEETPMDCPIITPAVRSVVSPAHSSQSGGTPSVKSRILLTWGFNSTTFTAEPIEEKAQWSITISRNTSHIGDIKSGYLFGVGVSTKPLSSKEQIGMNSESHAIVCVGGHIAICQDSQVSNITPLADLPLTVTISVARSKVGLIMAYKVVPSGSSTNVNGRRIIRLATDEFDAETNEKSLSEVKVYPVFTVSQR
;
A
#
# COMPACT_ATOMS: atom_id res chain seq x y z
N VAL A 1 45.27 -12.59 9.40
CA VAL A 1 44.00 -11.84 9.53
C VAL A 1 43.43 -12.20 10.88
N ASP A 2 43.19 -11.21 11.73
CA ASP A 2 42.91 -11.38 13.15
C ASP A 2 41.47 -11.92 13.33
N GLU A 3 41.33 -13.20 13.71
CA GLU A 3 40.03 -13.88 13.88
C GLU A 3 39.11 -13.12 14.85
N THR A 4 39.71 -12.44 15.82
CA THR A 4 39.02 -11.60 16.81
C THR A 4 38.30 -10.41 16.16
N ASN A 5 38.88 -9.83 15.09
CA ASN A 5 38.25 -8.74 14.33
C ASN A 5 37.14 -9.24 13.38
N ILE A 6 37.27 -10.46 12.85
CA ILE A 6 36.21 -11.06 12.03
C ILE A 6 35.00 -11.41 12.90
N LEU A 7 35.23 -11.99 14.08
CA LEU A 7 34.17 -12.34 15.04
C LEU A 7 33.46 -11.08 15.58
N SER A 8 34.19 -9.98 15.81
CA SER A 8 33.57 -8.72 16.23
C SER A 8 32.74 -8.08 15.11
N CYS A 9 33.20 -8.10 13.85
CA CYS A 9 32.43 -7.63 12.70
C CYS A 9 31.17 -8.45 12.46
N VAL A 10 31.27 -9.78 12.52
CA VAL A 10 30.11 -10.67 12.36
C VAL A 10 29.12 -10.47 13.52
N SER A 11 29.61 -10.37 14.76
CA SER A 11 28.75 -10.08 15.92
C SER A 11 28.09 -8.71 15.80
N ASN A 12 28.81 -7.67 15.40
CA ASN A 12 28.26 -6.33 15.23
C ASN A 12 27.26 -6.26 14.08
N PHE A 13 27.50 -6.98 12.98
CA PHE A 13 26.54 -7.13 11.90
C PHE A 13 25.31 -7.90 12.38
N HIS A 14 25.48 -9.01 13.10
CA HIS A 14 24.36 -9.80 13.62
C HIS A 14 23.55 -9.01 14.66
N THR A 15 24.19 -8.27 15.56
CA THR A 15 23.53 -7.40 16.54
C THR A 15 22.85 -6.22 15.87
N SER A 16 23.47 -5.60 14.86
CA SER A 16 22.89 -4.46 14.13
C SER A 16 21.75 -4.90 13.22
N SER A 17 21.87 -6.03 12.53
CA SER A 17 20.83 -6.65 11.71
C SER A 17 19.69 -7.18 12.57
N LEU A 18 19.97 -7.83 13.72
CA LEU A 18 18.94 -8.27 14.65
C LEU A 18 18.28 -7.12 15.40
N ALA A 19 18.98 -6.01 15.68
CA ALA A 19 18.37 -4.79 16.21
C ALA A 19 17.55 -4.05 15.14
N LEU A 20 17.97 -4.08 13.88
CA LEU A 20 17.15 -3.60 12.75
C LEU A 20 15.92 -4.49 12.58
N LEU A 21 16.10 -5.82 12.71
CA LEU A 21 15.06 -6.84 12.57
C LEU A 21 14.12 -6.86 13.78
N SER A 22 14.56 -6.57 15.00
CA SER A 22 13.70 -6.43 16.18
C SER A 22 12.90 -5.12 16.11
N ASN A 23 13.51 -4.05 15.60
CA ASN A 23 12.79 -2.84 15.16
C ASN A 23 11.90 -3.10 13.92
N LEU A 24 12.01 -4.25 13.23
CA LEU A 24 11.14 -4.71 12.13
C LEU A 24 10.05 -5.69 12.59
N ALA A 25 10.25 -6.41 13.70
CA ALA A 25 9.48 -7.59 14.08
C ALA A 25 8.52 -7.35 15.25
N GLU A 26 8.70 -6.29 16.05
CA GLU A 26 7.78 -5.99 17.16
C GLU A 26 7.17 -4.61 17.00
N GLU A 27 5.88 -4.58 17.33
CA GLU A 27 4.92 -3.49 17.33
C GLU A 27 5.47 -2.18 17.89
N THR A 28 6.34 -1.48 17.16
CA THR A 28 6.45 -0.05 17.36
C THR A 28 5.15 0.51 16.78
N PRO A 29 4.20 1.03 17.59
CA PRO A 29 3.08 1.75 17.03
C PRO A 29 3.69 2.86 16.21
N MET A 30 3.64 2.75 14.88
CA MET A 30 3.85 3.92 14.06
C MET A 30 2.72 4.85 14.48
N ASP A 31 3.07 5.93 15.18
CA ASP A 31 2.15 6.98 15.60
C ASP A 31 1.68 7.72 14.34
N CYS A 32 0.98 7.01 13.45
CA CYS A 32 0.50 7.49 12.18
C CYS A 32 -0.90 8.06 12.40
N PRO A 33 -1.16 9.31 11.99
CA PRO A 33 -2.50 9.85 12.06
C PRO A 33 -3.43 9.01 11.18
N ILE A 34 -4.57 8.61 11.74
CA ILE A 34 -5.60 7.91 11.00
C ILE A 34 -6.28 8.91 10.08
N ILE A 35 -6.21 8.66 8.77
CA ILE A 35 -6.84 9.49 7.75
C ILE A 35 -8.02 8.77 7.10
N THR A 36 -8.98 9.54 6.60
CA THR A 36 -9.89 9.08 5.54
C THR A 36 -9.35 9.64 4.22
N PRO A 37 -8.72 8.82 3.36
CA PRO A 37 -8.14 9.32 2.12
C PRO A 37 -9.19 10.04 1.27
N ALA A 38 -8.87 11.27 0.84
CA ALA A 38 -9.75 12.05 -0.02
C ALA A 38 -9.67 11.51 -1.46
N VAL A 39 -10.56 10.58 -1.78
CA VAL A 39 -10.63 9.95 -3.10
C VAL A 39 -11.28 10.90 -4.11
N ARG A 40 -10.62 11.07 -5.26
CA ARG A 40 -11.22 11.80 -6.39
C ARG A 40 -12.29 10.93 -7.04
N SER A 41 -13.51 11.44 -7.15
CA SER A 41 -14.62 10.74 -7.80
C SER A 41 -14.27 10.46 -9.27
N VAL A 42 -14.47 9.22 -9.71
CA VAL A 42 -14.31 8.81 -11.11
C VAL A 42 -15.54 9.15 -11.97
N VAL A 43 -16.64 9.59 -11.34
CA VAL A 43 -17.98 9.69 -11.96
C VAL A 43 -18.58 11.10 -11.90
N SER A 44 -17.79 12.14 -11.63
CA SER A 44 -18.31 13.51 -11.74
C SER A 44 -18.36 13.92 -13.22
N PRO A 45 -19.52 14.31 -13.77
CA PRO A 45 -19.59 14.85 -15.12
C PRO A 45 -18.66 16.05 -15.22
N ALA A 46 -17.87 16.13 -16.29
CA ALA A 46 -17.18 17.36 -16.64
C ALA A 46 -18.24 18.42 -16.94
N HIS A 47 -18.61 19.22 -15.94
CA HIS A 47 -19.25 20.49 -16.22
C HIS A 47 -18.17 21.40 -16.79
N SER A 48 -18.32 21.63 -18.09
CA SER A 48 -17.65 22.66 -18.84
C SER A 48 -17.73 24.00 -18.10
N SER A 49 -16.62 24.73 -18.18
CA SER A 49 -16.42 26.14 -17.86
C SER A 49 -16.33 26.57 -16.38
N GLN A 50 -15.11 27.02 -16.06
CA GLN A 50 -14.75 28.10 -15.13
C GLN A 50 -14.78 27.83 -13.61
N SER A 51 -13.57 27.72 -13.05
CA SER A 51 -13.18 27.92 -11.64
C SER A 51 -13.64 26.88 -10.61
N GLY A 52 -12.68 26.40 -9.80
CA GLY A 52 -12.94 25.59 -8.60
C GLY A 52 -12.76 24.09 -8.83
N GLY A 53 -11.84 23.49 -8.08
CA GLY A 53 -11.42 22.09 -8.22
C GLY A 53 -12.57 21.07 -8.25
N THR A 54 -12.31 19.93 -8.89
CA THR A 54 -13.22 18.79 -8.90
C THR A 54 -13.69 18.47 -7.48
N PRO A 55 -14.99 18.23 -7.26
CA PRO A 55 -15.52 17.98 -5.93
C PRO A 55 -14.88 16.71 -5.35
N SER A 56 -14.13 16.89 -4.25
CA SER A 56 -13.53 15.80 -3.49
C SER A 56 -14.63 15.11 -2.68
N VAL A 57 -14.82 13.81 -2.92
CA VAL A 57 -15.81 13.04 -2.18
C VAL A 57 -15.07 12.32 -1.06
N LYS A 58 -15.13 12.88 0.15
CA LYS A 58 -14.74 12.19 1.39
C LYS A 58 -15.83 11.16 1.77
N SER A 59 -16.12 10.21 0.89
CA SER A 59 -17.05 9.13 1.25
C SER A 59 -16.29 8.08 2.06
N ARG A 60 -16.78 7.79 3.26
CA ARG A 60 -16.30 6.67 4.09
C ARG A 60 -16.75 5.31 3.55
N ILE A 61 -17.67 5.30 2.59
CA ILE A 61 -18.22 4.09 1.97
C ILE A 61 -18.16 4.28 0.45
N LEU A 62 -17.29 3.52 -0.20
CA LEU A 62 -17.24 3.45 -1.66
C LEU A 62 -18.01 2.21 -2.11
N LEU A 63 -19.21 2.43 -2.63
CA LEU A 63 -19.95 1.41 -3.36
C LEU A 63 -19.55 1.51 -4.82
N THR A 64 -18.85 0.49 -5.32
CA THR A 64 -18.47 0.42 -6.73
C THR A 64 -19.38 -0.55 -7.45
N TRP A 65 -19.80 -0.20 -8.66
CA TRP A 65 -20.67 -0.99 -9.52
C TRP A 65 -20.08 -0.94 -10.93
N GLY A 66 -19.79 -2.08 -11.56
CA GLY A 66 -19.38 -2.11 -12.96
C GLY A 66 -18.52 -3.31 -13.36
N PHE A 67 -18.54 -3.64 -14.65
CA PHE A 67 -17.88 -4.83 -15.21
C PHE A 67 -16.34 -4.77 -15.27
N ASN A 68 -15.71 -3.66 -14.88
CA ASN A 68 -14.27 -3.43 -15.01
C ASN A 68 -13.62 -3.08 -13.68
N SER A 69 -12.34 -3.47 -13.53
CA SER A 69 -11.50 -3.01 -12.42
C SER A 69 -11.49 -1.49 -12.37
N THR A 70 -11.74 -0.92 -11.19
CA THR A 70 -11.71 0.53 -10.96
C THR A 70 -10.70 0.86 -9.87
N THR A 71 -9.81 1.79 -10.18
CA THR A 71 -8.80 2.31 -9.25
C THR A 71 -9.12 3.72 -8.81
N PHE A 72 -8.88 3.93 -7.52
CA PHE A 72 -9.11 5.16 -6.79
C PHE A 72 -7.79 5.63 -6.20
N THR A 73 -7.37 6.81 -6.61
CA THR A 73 -6.19 7.48 -6.07
C THR A 73 -6.66 8.64 -5.20
N ALA A 74 -6.22 8.67 -3.94
CA ALA A 74 -6.48 9.77 -3.03
C ALA A 74 -5.45 10.90 -3.17
N GLU A 75 -5.63 11.98 -2.42
CA GLU A 75 -4.61 13.03 -2.29
C GLU A 75 -3.31 12.49 -1.67
N PRO A 76 -2.16 13.09 -2.01
CA PRO A 76 -0.88 12.61 -1.51
C PRO A 76 -0.78 12.81 0.00
N ILE A 77 -0.15 11.87 0.68
CA ILE A 77 0.20 12.00 2.09
C ILE A 77 1.41 12.93 2.25
N GLU A 78 1.46 13.66 3.36
CA GLU A 78 2.56 14.55 3.69
C GLU A 78 3.75 13.73 4.20
N GLU A 79 3.67 13.19 5.42
CA GLU A 79 4.78 12.49 6.07
C GLU A 79 4.44 11.07 6.53
N LYS A 80 3.38 10.95 7.33
CA LYS A 80 2.92 9.69 7.90
C LYS A 80 1.40 9.63 7.88
N ALA A 81 0.84 8.45 7.61
CA ALA A 81 -0.60 8.26 7.56
C ALA A 81 -0.97 6.80 7.77
N GLN A 82 -2.16 6.56 8.28
CA GLN A 82 -2.78 5.25 8.36
C GLN A 82 -4.19 5.31 7.81
N TRP A 83 -4.59 4.31 7.01
CA TRP A 83 -5.97 4.15 6.57
C TRP A 83 -6.36 2.68 6.53
N SER A 84 -7.66 2.43 6.62
CA SER A 84 -8.23 1.09 6.57
C SER A 84 -9.30 1.01 5.49
N ILE A 85 -9.33 -0.10 4.77
CA ILE A 85 -10.35 -0.41 3.77
C ILE A 85 -10.97 -1.76 4.13
N THR A 86 -12.28 -1.79 4.27
CA THR A 86 -13.05 -3.02 4.44
C THR A 86 -13.63 -3.43 3.10
N ILE A 87 -13.32 -4.65 2.68
CA ILE A 87 -13.81 -5.26 1.44
C ILE A 87 -14.86 -6.30 1.83
N SER A 88 -16.06 -6.17 1.26
CA SER A 88 -17.19 -7.06 1.50
C SER A 88 -17.71 -7.62 0.20
N ARG A 89 -18.23 -8.86 0.22
CA ARG A 89 -18.91 -9.46 -0.93
C ARG A 89 -20.17 -8.66 -1.24
N ASN A 90 -20.40 -8.37 -2.51
CA ASN A 90 -21.72 -7.92 -2.98
C ASN A 90 -22.62 -9.16 -3.08
N THR A 91 -23.63 -9.26 -2.21
CA THR A 91 -24.55 -10.41 -2.15
C THR A 91 -25.37 -10.61 -3.43
N SER A 92 -25.44 -9.60 -4.31
CA SER A 92 -26.17 -9.65 -5.57
C SER A 92 -25.33 -10.13 -6.76
N HIS A 93 -24.02 -10.36 -6.58
CA HIS A 93 -23.12 -10.79 -7.64
C HIS A 93 -22.52 -12.17 -7.36
N ILE A 94 -22.48 -13.01 -8.41
CA ILE A 94 -21.88 -14.34 -8.41
C ILE A 94 -20.43 -14.18 -8.91
N GLY A 95 -19.51 -13.83 -8.01
CA GLY A 95 -18.07 -13.79 -8.28
C GLY A 95 -17.34 -14.79 -7.38
N ASP A 96 -16.33 -15.47 -7.92
CA ASP A 96 -15.47 -16.38 -7.17
C ASP A 96 -14.26 -15.61 -6.63
N ILE A 97 -13.99 -15.72 -5.32
CA ILE A 97 -12.83 -15.11 -4.68
C ILE A 97 -11.50 -15.64 -5.26
N LYS A 98 -11.54 -16.81 -5.91
CA LYS A 98 -10.40 -17.44 -6.54
C LYS A 98 -10.13 -16.93 -7.96
N SER A 99 -10.99 -16.09 -8.54
CA SER A 99 -10.82 -15.61 -9.91
C SER A 99 -9.88 -14.39 -9.96
N GLY A 100 -8.79 -14.51 -10.73
CA GLY A 100 -7.97 -13.38 -11.16
C GLY A 100 -7.57 -12.40 -10.05
N TYR A 101 -7.52 -11.10 -10.39
CA TYR A 101 -7.28 -10.02 -9.44
C TYR A 101 -8.61 -9.51 -8.89
N LEU A 102 -8.80 -9.51 -7.57
CA LEU A 102 -10.06 -9.11 -6.93
C LEU A 102 -9.99 -7.69 -6.35
N PHE A 103 -8.92 -7.35 -5.63
CA PHE A 103 -8.70 -6.01 -5.11
C PHE A 103 -7.22 -5.76 -4.85
N GLY A 104 -6.86 -4.50 -4.64
CA GLY A 104 -5.57 -4.09 -4.11
C GLY A 104 -5.68 -2.84 -3.25
N VAL A 105 -4.87 -2.77 -2.20
CA VAL A 105 -4.78 -1.62 -1.29
C VAL A 105 -3.31 -1.33 -1.04
N GLY A 106 -2.90 -0.07 -1.16
CA GLY A 106 -1.51 0.28 -0.92
C GLY A 106 -1.19 1.71 -1.29
N VAL A 107 0.03 1.91 -1.78
CA VAL A 107 0.54 3.23 -2.16
C VAL A 107 1.09 3.26 -3.57
N SER A 108 1.14 4.45 -4.14
CA SER A 108 1.81 4.73 -5.41
C SER A 108 2.62 6.03 -5.32
N THR A 109 3.75 6.11 -6.01
CA THR A 109 4.56 7.34 -6.19
C THR A 109 3.98 8.27 -7.24
N LYS A 110 3.02 7.79 -8.05
CA LYS A 110 2.29 8.57 -9.04
C LYS A 110 0.77 8.34 -8.90
N PRO A 111 -0.06 9.34 -9.23
CA PRO A 111 -1.50 9.10 -9.32
C PRO A 111 -1.79 8.01 -10.37
N LEU A 112 -2.53 6.97 -9.98
CA LEU A 112 -2.99 5.96 -10.92
C LEU A 112 -4.32 6.38 -11.55
N SER A 113 -4.47 6.10 -12.83
CA SER A 113 -5.73 6.21 -13.56
C SER A 113 -6.72 5.12 -13.14
N SER A 114 -8.00 5.30 -13.47
CA SER A 114 -9.05 4.36 -13.07
C SER A 114 -8.93 2.96 -13.69
N LYS A 115 -8.16 2.82 -14.78
CA LYS A 115 -7.97 1.55 -15.50
C LYS A 115 -6.73 0.77 -15.06
N GLU A 116 -5.79 1.44 -14.40
CA GLU A 116 -4.59 0.78 -13.88
C GLU A 116 -4.93 -0.01 -12.63
N GLN A 117 -4.17 -1.06 -12.31
CA GLN A 117 -4.35 -1.84 -11.09
C GLN A 117 -3.16 -1.62 -10.17
N ILE A 118 -3.41 -1.34 -8.90
CA ILE A 118 -2.33 -1.16 -7.93
C ILE A 118 -1.52 -2.46 -7.77
N GLY A 119 -0.19 -2.33 -7.74
CA GLY A 119 0.77 -3.42 -7.71
C GLY A 119 1.15 -3.96 -9.11
N MET A 120 0.45 -3.57 -10.18
CA MET A 120 0.73 -4.04 -11.54
C MET A 120 1.67 -3.12 -12.34
N ASN A 121 2.26 -2.12 -11.69
CA ASN A 121 3.24 -1.22 -12.27
C ASN A 121 4.39 -0.97 -11.27
N SER A 122 5.49 -0.43 -11.78
CA SER A 122 6.70 -0.14 -10.99
C SER A 122 6.52 0.95 -9.93
N GLU A 123 5.49 1.79 -10.08
CA GLU A 123 5.25 2.96 -9.23
C GLU A 123 4.40 2.62 -7.99
N SER A 124 3.82 1.42 -7.92
CA SER A 124 2.86 1.08 -6.86
C SER A 124 3.19 -0.21 -6.14
N HIS A 125 2.91 -0.20 -4.84
CA HIS A 125 3.14 -1.29 -3.91
C HIS A 125 1.83 -1.58 -3.19
N ALA A 126 1.41 -2.84 -3.22
CA ALA A 126 0.07 -3.20 -2.79
C ALA A 126 0.03 -4.50 -2.00
N ILE A 127 -0.94 -4.55 -1.09
CA ILE A 127 -1.55 -5.80 -0.64
C ILE A 127 -2.73 -6.07 -1.56
N VAL A 128 -2.70 -7.21 -2.25
CA VAL A 128 -3.70 -7.59 -3.25
C VAL A 128 -4.37 -8.90 -2.87
N CYS A 129 -5.57 -9.11 -3.39
CA CYS A 129 -6.13 -10.45 -3.51
C CYS A 129 -6.06 -10.88 -4.97
N VAL A 130 -5.29 -11.93 -5.25
CA VAL A 130 -5.15 -12.51 -6.58
C VAL A 130 -5.18 -14.03 -6.50
N GLY A 131 -6.01 -14.68 -7.33
CA GLY A 131 -6.14 -16.14 -7.36
C GLY A 131 -6.57 -16.73 -6.01
N GLY A 132 -7.39 -16.03 -5.24
CA GLY A 132 -7.81 -16.46 -3.89
C GLY A 132 -6.73 -16.37 -2.82
N HIS A 133 -5.67 -15.59 -3.04
CA HIS A 133 -4.59 -15.39 -2.08
C HIS A 133 -4.40 -13.92 -1.76
N ILE A 134 -4.17 -13.62 -0.49
CA ILE A 134 -3.57 -12.35 -0.08
C ILE A 134 -2.09 -12.40 -0.44
N ALA A 135 -1.64 -11.39 -1.19
CA ALA A 135 -0.27 -11.30 -1.67
C ALA A 135 0.26 -9.87 -1.58
N ILE A 136 1.58 -9.74 -1.53
CA ILE A 136 2.25 -8.48 -1.86
C ILE A 136 2.45 -8.45 -3.36
N CYS A 137 2.15 -7.29 -3.98
CA CYS A 137 2.32 -7.09 -5.41
C CYS A 137 3.03 -5.76 -5.69
N GLN A 138 4.04 -5.83 -6.55
CA GLN A 138 4.77 -4.69 -7.10
C GLN A 138 5.25 -5.06 -8.50
N ASP A 139 5.06 -4.18 -9.48
CA ASP A 139 5.48 -4.41 -10.87
C ASP A 139 5.04 -5.77 -11.44
N SER A 140 3.79 -6.15 -11.16
CA SER A 140 3.19 -7.45 -11.52
C SER A 140 3.86 -8.68 -10.88
N GLN A 141 4.86 -8.49 -10.01
CA GLN A 141 5.47 -9.57 -9.23
C GLN A 141 4.61 -9.86 -8.00
N VAL A 142 4.06 -11.07 -7.95
CA VAL A 142 3.14 -11.50 -6.90
C VAL A 142 3.87 -12.40 -5.91
N SER A 143 3.89 -12.01 -4.64
CA SER A 143 4.41 -12.80 -3.52
C SER A 143 3.27 -13.19 -2.59
N ASN A 144 2.79 -14.44 -2.72
CA ASN A 144 1.68 -14.95 -1.91
C ASN A 144 2.04 -14.98 -0.42
N ILE A 145 1.11 -14.54 0.43
CA ILE A 145 1.25 -14.54 1.88
C ILE A 145 0.37 -15.63 2.50
N THR A 146 -0.93 -15.61 2.21
CA THR A 146 -1.89 -16.58 2.74
C THR A 146 -3.07 -16.78 1.78
N PRO A 147 -3.68 -17.97 1.74
CA PRO A 147 -5.00 -18.14 1.12
C PRO A 147 -6.04 -17.22 1.79
N LEU A 148 -6.98 -16.73 0.99
CA LEU A 148 -8.15 -16.01 1.45
C LEU A 148 -9.36 -16.95 1.35
N ALA A 149 -9.94 -17.28 2.51
CA ALA A 149 -11.08 -18.20 2.58
C ALA A 149 -12.41 -17.53 2.18
N ASP A 150 -12.69 -16.35 2.74
CA ASP A 150 -13.93 -15.62 2.47
C ASP A 150 -13.80 -14.10 2.75
N LEU A 151 -14.84 -13.36 2.39
CA LEU A 151 -15.05 -11.95 2.71
C LEU A 151 -16.16 -11.82 3.79
N PRO A 152 -16.17 -10.76 4.61
CA PRO A 152 -15.38 -9.53 4.48
C PRO A 152 -13.98 -9.63 5.05
N LEU A 153 -13.11 -8.70 4.66
CA LEU A 153 -11.80 -8.50 5.29
C LEU A 153 -11.48 -7.01 5.39
N THR A 154 -10.63 -6.65 6.34
CA THR A 154 -10.11 -5.29 6.47
C THR A 154 -8.61 -5.27 6.22
N VAL A 155 -8.17 -4.39 5.31
CA VAL A 155 -6.75 -4.09 5.10
C VAL A 155 -6.46 -2.72 5.68
N THR A 156 -5.55 -2.66 6.64
CA THR A 156 -4.99 -1.41 7.18
C THR A 156 -3.59 -1.23 6.61
N ILE A 157 -3.35 -0.07 6.01
CA ILE A 157 -2.02 0.35 5.56
C ILE A 157 -1.58 1.51 6.44
N SER A 158 -0.35 1.43 6.93
CA SER A 158 0.34 2.50 7.63
C SER A 158 1.61 2.83 6.89
N VAL A 159 1.89 4.11 6.72
CA VAL A 159 3.06 4.57 6.00
C VAL A 159 3.73 5.70 6.75
N ALA A 160 5.06 5.71 6.69
CA ALA A 160 5.90 6.76 7.24
C ALA A 160 7.14 6.93 6.37
N ARG A 161 7.49 8.17 6.05
CA ARG A 161 8.79 8.47 5.43
C ARG A 161 9.92 8.21 6.43
N SER A 162 11.02 7.66 5.95
CA SER A 162 12.23 7.42 6.73
C SER A 162 13.47 7.80 5.92
N LYS A 163 14.63 7.80 6.57
CA LYS A 163 15.93 8.08 5.93
C LYS A 163 16.31 7.06 4.84
N VAL A 164 15.68 5.90 4.82
CA VAL A 164 15.98 4.78 3.89
C VAL A 164 14.83 4.53 2.89
N GLY A 165 13.92 5.49 2.74
CA GLY A 165 12.74 5.39 1.89
C GLY A 165 11.42 5.40 2.65
N LEU A 166 10.35 4.98 1.99
CA LEU A 166 9.00 4.92 2.57
C LEU A 166 8.79 3.57 3.25
N ILE A 167 8.48 3.59 4.54
CA ILE A 167 8.09 2.39 5.28
C ILE A 167 6.59 2.18 5.07
N MET A 168 6.19 1.05 4.51
CA MET A 168 4.81 0.60 4.40
C MET A 168 4.60 -0.61 5.31
N ALA A 169 3.80 -0.45 6.35
CA ALA A 169 3.31 -1.55 7.17
C ALA A 169 1.86 -1.87 6.80
N TYR A 170 1.50 -3.14 6.92
CA TYR A 170 0.15 -3.60 6.63
C TYR A 170 -0.35 -4.57 7.69
N LYS A 171 -1.66 -4.54 7.89
CA LYS A 171 -2.42 -5.50 8.69
C LYS A 171 -3.65 -5.92 7.91
N VAL A 172 -3.83 -7.22 7.72
CA VAL A 172 -5.01 -7.82 7.10
C VAL A 172 -5.75 -8.61 8.15
N VAL A 173 -7.03 -8.31 8.31
CA VAL A 173 -7.95 -8.94 9.26
C VAL A 173 -9.07 -9.60 8.46
N PRO A 174 -8.93 -10.90 8.13
CA PRO A 174 -10.01 -11.67 7.51
C PRO A 174 -11.12 -11.91 8.54
N SER A 175 -12.38 -11.77 8.13
CA SER A 175 -13.49 -12.12 9.02
C SER A 175 -13.53 -13.64 9.24
N GLY A 176 -13.69 -14.06 10.50
CA GLY A 176 -13.73 -15.48 10.86
C GLY A 176 -12.36 -16.17 10.97
N SER A 177 -11.26 -15.47 10.70
CA SER A 177 -9.91 -15.96 11.00
C SER A 177 -9.51 -15.59 12.43
N SER A 178 -8.87 -16.52 13.16
CA SER A 178 -8.27 -16.24 14.47
C SER A 178 -6.93 -15.51 14.37
N THR A 179 -6.32 -15.48 13.17
CA THR A 179 -5.00 -14.89 12.94
C THR A 179 -5.07 -13.72 11.97
N ASN A 180 -4.44 -12.61 12.38
CA ASN A 180 -4.18 -11.47 11.51
C ASN A 180 -2.91 -11.71 10.71
N VAL A 181 -2.85 -11.17 9.50
CA VAL A 181 -1.64 -11.14 8.68
C VAL A 181 -1.03 -9.76 8.78
N ASN A 182 0.18 -9.67 9.29
CA ASN A 182 0.90 -8.42 9.43
C ASN A 182 2.22 -8.48 8.68
N GLY A 183 2.70 -7.34 8.22
CA GLY A 183 4.05 -7.26 7.67
C GLY A 183 4.46 -5.83 7.36
N ARG A 184 5.72 -5.70 6.93
CA ARG A 184 6.33 -4.42 6.60
C ARG A 184 7.20 -4.53 5.35
N ARG A 185 7.29 -3.42 4.62
CA ARG A 185 8.14 -3.25 3.45
C ARG A 185 8.78 -1.87 3.48
N ILE A 186 10.03 -1.81 3.02
CA ILE A 186 10.74 -0.57 2.74
C ILE A 186 10.66 -0.36 1.24
N ILE A 187 10.05 0.74 0.83
CA ILE A 187 9.91 1.15 -0.57
C ILE A 187 11.00 2.19 -0.81
N ARG A 188 12.00 1.81 -1.62
CA ARG A 188 13.03 2.73 -2.07
C ARG A 188 12.40 3.76 -3.00
N LEU A 189 12.58 5.03 -2.68
CA LEU A 189 12.10 6.12 -3.52
C LEU A 189 13.28 6.53 -4.42
N ALA A 190 13.03 6.85 -5.68
CA ALA A 190 14.08 7.11 -6.69
C ALA A 190 15.12 8.21 -6.31
N THR A 191 14.90 8.94 -5.22
CA THR A 191 15.88 9.85 -4.59
C THR A 191 16.96 9.13 -3.78
N ASP A 192 16.97 7.80 -3.73
CA ASP A 192 18.00 7.01 -3.04
C ASP A 192 19.32 6.92 -3.84
N GLU A 193 19.36 7.41 -5.09
CA GLU A 193 20.62 7.65 -5.82
C GLU A 193 21.27 8.93 -5.27
N PHE A 194 22.17 8.72 -4.31
CA PHE A 194 23.05 9.74 -3.74
C PHE A 194 24.02 10.26 -4.83
N ASP A 195 23.57 11.19 -5.68
CA ASP A 195 24.47 12.02 -6.46
C ASP A 195 25.14 13.02 -5.51
N ALA A 196 26.37 12.70 -5.11
CA ALA A 196 27.17 13.49 -4.18
C ALA A 196 27.56 14.90 -4.69
N GLU A 197 27.15 15.29 -5.90
CA GLU A 197 27.59 16.54 -6.55
C GLU A 197 26.48 17.53 -6.92
N THR A 198 25.19 17.16 -6.81
CA THR A 198 24.11 18.07 -7.19
C THR A 198 22.95 18.06 -6.19
N ASN A 199 22.93 19.09 -5.34
CA ASN A 199 21.77 19.66 -4.64
C ASN A 199 20.59 18.73 -4.34
N GLU A 200 20.47 18.35 -3.06
CA GLU A 200 19.26 17.97 -2.32
C GLU A 200 17.96 17.98 -3.13
N LYS A 201 17.69 16.94 -3.92
CA LYS A 201 16.29 16.54 -4.14
C LYS A 201 15.79 15.92 -2.85
N SER A 202 15.38 16.81 -1.96
CA SER A 202 14.82 16.47 -0.66
C SER A 202 13.76 15.38 -0.84
N LEU A 203 13.81 14.34 -0.01
CA LEU A 203 12.78 13.30 0.13
C LEU A 203 11.35 13.87 0.24
N SER A 204 11.21 15.17 0.47
CA SER A 204 9.96 15.94 0.45
C SER A 204 9.30 16.07 -0.93
N GLU A 205 10.01 15.91 -2.06
CA GLU A 205 9.40 16.11 -3.39
C GLU A 205 8.58 14.92 -3.88
N VAL A 206 8.97 13.69 -3.52
CA VAL A 206 8.30 12.48 -4.02
C VAL A 206 6.96 12.33 -3.31
N LYS A 207 5.86 12.63 -3.98
CA LYS A 207 4.51 12.45 -3.46
C LYS A 207 4.15 10.97 -3.36
N VAL A 208 3.46 10.61 -2.29
CA VAL A 208 2.99 9.24 -2.06
C VAL A 208 1.48 9.27 -1.95
N TYR A 209 0.79 8.47 -2.75
CA TYR A 209 -0.66 8.48 -2.89
C TYR A 209 -1.24 7.20 -2.29
N PRO A 210 -2.22 7.27 -1.39
CA PRO A 210 -3.04 6.13 -1.03
C PRO A 210 -3.85 5.69 -2.25
N VAL A 211 -3.78 4.41 -2.58
CA VAL A 211 -4.45 3.85 -3.75
C VAL A 211 -5.21 2.58 -3.37
N PHE A 212 -6.38 2.43 -3.98
CA PHE A 212 -7.23 1.26 -3.86
C PHE A 212 -7.78 0.87 -5.22
N THR A 213 -7.74 -0.42 -5.53
CA THR A 213 -8.32 -1.01 -6.73
C THR A 213 -9.33 -2.07 -6.30
N VAL A 214 -10.47 -2.12 -6.97
CA VAL A 214 -11.42 -3.23 -6.88
C VAL A 214 -11.74 -3.74 -8.27
N SER A 215 -11.80 -5.06 -8.42
CA SER A 215 -12.23 -5.75 -9.62
C SER A 215 -13.52 -6.52 -9.34
N GLN A 216 -14.39 -6.59 -10.35
CA GLN A 216 -15.68 -7.29 -10.27
C GLN A 216 -15.72 -8.50 -11.22
N ARG A 217 -14.58 -9.20 -11.39
CA ARG A 217 -14.47 -10.40 -12.22
C ARG A 217 -14.98 -11.66 -11.51
#